data_AF-A0A4P5VF33-F1
#
_entry.id   AF-A0A4P5VF33-F1
#
_cell.length_a   1.000
_cell.length_b   1.000
_cell.length_c   1.000
_cell.angle_alpha   90.00
_cell.angle_beta   90.00
_cell.angle_gamma   90.00
#
_symmetry.space_group_name_H-M   'P 1'
#
loop_
_entity.id
_entity.type
_entity.pdbx_description
1 polymer ?
#
loop_
_entity_poly.entity_id
_entity_poly.type
_entity_poly.pdbx_seq_one_letter_code
_entity_poly.pdbx_strand_id
1 'polypeptide(L)'
;MGQVACLRPFAPSLALLMAATTTSAAPLAAPLAGAALDALLDRITVLKLQQKSIDAELCPLLEQLSGALEAGELDASFSHNGCSFCWSAGRTSYAYPEPLQQQEQALKEAQRLAVATGTATEKHGKAFWTIKPGRS
;
A
#
# COMPACT_ATOMS: atom_id res chain seq x y z
N MET A 1 -3.30 48.21 -18.94
CA MET A 1 -3.84 48.23 -20.32
C MET A 1 -4.38 46.82 -20.58
N GLY A 2 -5.66 46.52 -20.77
CA GLY A 2 -6.86 47.34 -20.91
C GLY A 2 -8.08 46.60 -20.34
N GLN A 3 -9.17 47.36 -20.23
CA GLN A 3 -10.46 47.05 -19.64
C GLN A 3 -11.51 47.19 -20.75
N VAL A 4 -12.43 46.23 -20.93
CA VAL A 4 -13.83 46.38 -21.46
C VAL A 4 -14.53 45.03 -21.17
N ALA A 5 -15.49 44.83 -20.25
CA ALA A 5 -16.87 45.31 -20.06
C ALA A 5 -17.93 44.71 -21.02
N CYS A 6 -19.07 44.30 -20.42
CA CYS A 6 -20.43 44.13 -21.00
C CYS A 6 -20.69 42.81 -21.78
N LEU A 7 -21.78 42.03 -21.66
CA LEU A 7 -23.18 42.21 -21.23
C LEU A 7 -23.85 40.84 -20.85
N ARG A 8 -24.91 40.88 -20.02
CA ARG A 8 -25.92 39.81 -19.85
C ARG A 8 -27.00 39.90 -20.95
N PRO A 9 -27.74 38.80 -21.25
CA PRO A 9 -29.17 38.74 -20.88
C PRO A 9 -29.59 37.34 -20.37
N PHE A 10 -30.46 37.17 -19.35
CA PHE A 10 -31.94 37.27 -19.35
C PHE A 10 -32.66 36.12 -20.06
N ALA A 11 -33.17 35.13 -19.30
CA ALA A 11 -34.57 34.68 -19.34
C ALA A 11 -34.86 33.56 -18.30
N PRO A 12 -36.03 33.59 -17.64
CA PRO A 12 -36.53 32.57 -16.71
C PRO A 12 -37.51 31.61 -17.42
N SER A 13 -37.76 30.42 -16.87
CA SER A 13 -39.10 29.80 -16.96
C SER A 13 -39.29 28.64 -16.00
N LEU A 14 -40.37 28.78 -15.23
CA LEU A 14 -41.09 27.75 -14.49
C LEU A 14 -41.34 26.51 -15.36
N ALA A 15 -41.12 25.33 -14.78
CA ALA A 15 -42.01 24.19 -14.95
C ALA A 15 -41.80 23.21 -13.80
N LEU A 16 -42.37 23.55 -12.64
CA LEU A 16 -42.71 22.57 -11.62
C LEU A 16 -43.96 21.85 -12.12
N LEU A 17 -43.82 20.61 -12.61
CA LEU A 17 -44.95 19.70 -12.77
C LEU A 17 -44.61 18.35 -12.12
N MET A 18 -45.40 18.03 -11.10
CA MET A 18 -45.45 16.74 -10.43
C MET A 18 -45.82 15.63 -11.41
N ALA A 19 -45.12 14.51 -11.34
CA ALA A 19 -45.68 13.20 -11.67
C ALA A 19 -45.07 12.16 -10.73
N ALA A 20 -45.72 11.98 -9.58
CA ALA A 20 -45.62 10.75 -8.84
C ALA A 20 -46.22 9.64 -9.70
N THR A 21 -45.38 8.73 -10.19
CA THR A 21 -45.82 7.39 -10.57
C THR A 21 -44.95 6.39 -9.85
N THR A 22 -45.52 5.86 -8.77
CA THR A 22 -45.08 4.62 -8.15
C THR A 22 -45.24 3.50 -9.18
N THR A 23 -44.14 3.03 -9.76
CA THR A 23 -44.11 1.73 -10.43
C THR A 23 -42.98 0.91 -9.84
N SER A 24 -43.41 0.01 -8.96
CA SER A 24 -42.69 -1.15 -8.47
C SER A 24 -42.04 -1.93 -9.62
N ALA A 25 -40.71 -2.03 -9.60
CA ALA A 25 -39.93 -3.03 -10.34
C ALA A 25 -38.51 -3.17 -9.77
N ALA A 26 -38.40 -3.66 -8.53
CA ALA A 26 -37.23 -4.45 -8.12
C ALA A 26 -37.73 -5.91 -8.09
N PRO A 27 -37.14 -6.83 -8.89
CA PRO A 27 -35.82 -7.37 -8.55
C PRO A 27 -35.01 -7.83 -9.78
N LEU A 28 -34.10 -7.01 -10.32
CA LEU A 28 -33.12 -7.47 -11.31
C LEU A 28 -31.68 -6.97 -11.05
N ALA A 29 -31.45 -6.30 -9.92
CA ALA A 29 -30.11 -5.79 -9.56
C ALA A 29 -29.13 -6.89 -9.08
N ALA A 30 -29.62 -8.06 -8.69
CA ALA A 30 -28.80 -9.16 -8.17
C ALA A 30 -27.88 -9.85 -9.20
N PRO A 31 -28.34 -10.23 -10.42
CA PRO A 31 -27.47 -10.91 -11.40
C PRO A 31 -26.34 -10.01 -11.94
N LEU A 32 -26.57 -8.70 -12.02
CA LEU A 32 -25.55 -7.73 -12.46
C LEU A 32 -24.43 -7.54 -11.42
N ALA A 33 -24.77 -7.58 -10.13
CA ALA A 33 -23.79 -7.51 -9.05
C ALA A 33 -22.91 -8.78 -9.00
N GLY A 34 -23.50 -9.96 -9.25
CA GLY A 34 -22.76 -11.21 -9.39
C GLY A 34 -21.77 -11.18 -10.55
N ALA A 35 -22.23 -10.80 -11.75
CA ALA A 35 -21.38 -10.70 -12.93
C ALA A 35 -20.25 -9.66 -12.79
N ALA A 36 -20.50 -8.54 -12.09
CA ALA A 36 -19.46 -7.54 -11.81
C ALA A 36 -18.40 -8.06 -10.82
N LEU A 37 -18.81 -8.85 -9.82
CA LEU A 37 -17.90 -9.51 -8.90
C LEU A 37 -17.06 -10.57 -9.62
N ASP A 38 -17.68 -11.37 -10.49
CA ASP A 38 -16.97 -12.39 -11.27
C ASP A 38 -15.92 -11.75 -12.19
N ALA A 39 -16.26 -10.68 -12.90
CA ALA A 39 -15.31 -9.93 -13.73
C ALA A 39 -14.15 -9.32 -12.92
N LEU A 40 -14.41 -8.87 -11.70
CA LEU A 40 -13.37 -8.39 -10.78
C LEU A 40 -12.43 -9.52 -10.37
N LEU A 41 -12.97 -10.69 -10.00
CA LEU A 41 -12.21 -11.87 -9.61
C LEU A 41 -11.37 -12.42 -10.77
N ASP A 42 -11.93 -12.45 -11.98
CA ASP A 42 -11.22 -12.82 -13.20
C ASP A 42 -10.05 -11.86 -13.46
N ARG A 43 -10.28 -10.56 -13.32
CA ARG A 43 -9.22 -9.55 -13.50
C ARG A 43 -8.10 -9.72 -12.48
N ILE A 44 -8.43 -9.95 -11.22
CA ILE A 44 -7.44 -10.21 -10.16
C ILE A 44 -6.63 -11.48 -10.49
N THR A 45 -7.31 -12.53 -10.95
CA THR A 45 -6.68 -13.81 -11.28
C THR A 45 -5.70 -13.66 -12.44
N VAL A 46 -6.08 -12.96 -13.52
CA VAL A 46 -5.20 -12.64 -14.64
C VAL A 46 -3.99 -11.84 -14.18
N LEU A 47 -4.18 -10.80 -13.38
CA LEU A 47 -3.08 -9.98 -12.86
C LEU A 47 -2.13 -10.79 -11.96
N LYS A 48 -2.65 -11.74 -11.17
CA LYS A 48 -1.82 -12.63 -10.34
C LYS A 48 -1.00 -13.61 -11.18
N LEU A 49 -1.56 -14.15 -12.26
CA LEU A 49 -0.83 -14.99 -13.19
C LEU A 49 0.26 -14.20 -13.93
N GLN A 50 -0.04 -12.97 -14.34
CA GLN A 50 0.94 -12.07 -14.95
C GLN A 50 2.06 -11.71 -13.97
N GLN A 51 1.74 -11.37 -12.73
CA GLN A 51 2.73 -11.12 -11.68
C GLN A 51 3.65 -12.33 -11.52
N LYS A 52 3.10 -13.54 -11.42
CA LYS A 52 3.90 -14.76 -11.30
C LYS A 52 4.80 -15.01 -12.53
N SER A 53 4.32 -14.73 -13.73
CA SER A 53 5.13 -14.85 -14.96
C SER A 53 6.30 -13.87 -14.96
N ILE A 54 6.02 -12.60 -14.63
CA ILE A 54 7.06 -11.56 -14.56
C ILE A 54 8.09 -11.91 -13.49
N ASP A 55 7.65 -12.36 -12.31
CA ASP A 55 8.57 -12.78 -11.24
C ASP A 55 9.43 -13.97 -11.69
N ALA A 56 8.86 -14.94 -12.42
CA ALA A 56 9.60 -16.08 -12.95
C ALA A 56 10.66 -15.68 -13.99
N GLU A 57 10.40 -14.65 -14.79
CA GLU A 57 11.37 -14.10 -15.74
C GLU A 57 12.42 -13.22 -15.05
N LEU A 58 12.04 -12.49 -13.99
CA LEU A 58 12.89 -11.52 -13.32
C LEU A 58 13.89 -12.20 -12.36
N CYS A 59 13.51 -13.27 -11.66
CA CYS A 59 14.39 -14.01 -10.76
C CYS A 59 15.74 -14.42 -11.39
N PRO A 60 15.80 -15.12 -12.54
CA PRO A 60 17.07 -15.52 -13.14
C PRO A 60 17.91 -14.33 -13.63
N LEU A 61 17.29 -13.20 -13.96
CA LEU A 61 18.02 -11.97 -14.32
C LEU A 61 18.68 -11.33 -13.10
N LEU A 62 18.01 -11.34 -11.94
CA LEU A 62 18.59 -10.87 -10.68
C LEU A 62 19.72 -11.79 -10.18
N GLU A 63 19.63 -13.09 -10.43
CA GLU A 63 20.72 -14.03 -10.15
C GLU A 63 21.94 -13.74 -11.03
N GLN A 64 21.74 -13.49 -12.34
CA GLN A 64 22.82 -13.06 -13.24
C GLN A 64 23.45 -11.73 -12.80
N LEU A 65 22.62 -10.76 -12.38
CA LEU A 65 23.11 -9.48 -11.86
C LEU A 65 23.95 -9.66 -10.59
N SER A 66 23.56 -10.60 -9.73
CA SER A 66 24.33 -10.96 -8.52
C SER A 66 25.67 -11.60 -8.88
N GLY A 67 25.71 -12.49 -9.88
CA GLY A 67 26.95 -13.06 -10.40
C GLY A 67 27.90 -12.00 -10.98
N ALA A 68 27.36 -11.00 -11.70
CA ALA A 68 28.16 -9.89 -12.23
C ALA A 68 28.71 -8.98 -11.11
N LEU A 69 27.95 -8.78 -10.03
CA LEU A 69 28.45 -8.09 -8.83
C LEU A 69 29.60 -8.86 -8.18
N GLU A 70 29.47 -10.18 -8.01
CA GLU A 70 30.50 -11.04 -7.42
C GLU A 70 31.77 -11.13 -8.29
N ALA A 71 31.63 -11.07 -9.61
CA ALA A 71 32.72 -10.99 -10.56
C ALA A 71 33.42 -9.61 -10.59
N GLY A 72 32.82 -8.59 -9.93
CA GLY A 72 33.33 -7.22 -9.91
C GLY A 72 33.07 -6.43 -11.19
N GLU A 73 32.11 -6.87 -12.02
CA GLU A 73 31.77 -6.21 -13.30
C GLU A 73 30.87 -4.99 -13.12
N LEU A 74 30.23 -4.86 -11.95
CA LEU A 74 29.36 -3.74 -11.62
C LEU A 74 29.48 -3.34 -10.14
N ASP A 75 29.18 -2.07 -9.85
CA ASP A 75 29.17 -1.53 -8.50
C ASP A 75 27.92 -1.97 -7.72
N ALA A 76 28.02 -2.05 -6.39
CA ALA A 76 26.88 -2.38 -5.51
C ALA A 76 25.74 -1.33 -5.56
N SER A 77 25.98 -0.15 -6.12
CA SER A 77 24.99 0.91 -6.31
C SER A 77 25.21 1.61 -7.64
N PHE A 78 24.24 1.54 -8.55
CA PHE A 78 24.30 2.19 -9.85
C PHE A 78 22.90 2.56 -10.36
N SER A 79 22.84 3.36 -11.43
CA SER A 79 21.57 3.72 -12.08
C SER A 79 21.59 3.34 -13.55
N HIS A 80 20.50 2.79 -14.05
CA HIS A 80 20.32 2.40 -15.45
C HIS A 80 18.88 2.72 -15.90
N ASN A 81 18.73 3.40 -17.05
CA ASN A 81 17.44 3.79 -17.64
C ASN A 81 16.44 4.47 -16.68
N GLY A 82 16.95 5.32 -15.78
CA GLY A 82 16.12 6.03 -14.80
C GLY A 82 15.72 5.18 -13.57
N CYS A 83 16.17 3.94 -13.49
CA CYS A 83 16.03 3.08 -12.31
C CYS A 83 17.35 3.04 -11.53
N SER A 84 17.27 3.04 -10.20
CA SER A 84 18.42 2.87 -9.32
C SER A 84 18.45 1.45 -8.76
N PHE A 85 19.61 0.83 -8.82
CA PHE A 85 19.90 -0.52 -8.34
C PHE A 85 20.81 -0.40 -7.13
N CYS A 86 20.39 -0.99 -6.02
CA CYS A 86 21.17 -1.05 -4.79
C CYS A 86 21.19 -2.50 -4.31
N TRP A 87 22.37 -3.09 -4.24
CA TRP A 87 22.56 -4.41 -3.66
C TRP A 87 22.59 -4.32 -2.13
N SER A 88 21.95 -5.27 -1.47
CA SER A 88 22.03 -5.45 -0.02
C SER A 88 22.34 -6.91 0.29
N ALA A 89 23.32 -7.15 1.16
CA ALA A 89 23.71 -8.49 1.62
C ALA A 89 22.65 -9.19 2.50
N GLY A 90 21.42 -8.68 2.54
CA GLY A 90 20.40 -9.08 3.50
C GLY A 90 20.57 -8.41 4.86
N ARG A 91 19.69 -8.79 5.81
CA ARG A 91 19.78 -8.33 7.20
C ARG A 91 20.69 -9.27 7.98
N THR A 92 21.77 -8.72 8.55
CA THR A 92 22.57 -9.45 9.54
C THR A 92 21.68 -9.80 10.74
N SER A 93 21.47 -11.09 10.95
CA SER A 93 20.78 -11.62 12.13
C SER A 93 21.80 -12.31 13.01
N TYR A 94 21.83 -11.98 14.30
CA TYR A 94 22.75 -12.58 15.26
C TYR A 94 22.04 -13.69 16.04
N ALA A 95 22.67 -14.87 16.10
CA ALA A 95 22.28 -15.90 17.05
C ALA A 95 23.12 -15.69 18.31
N TYR A 96 22.47 -15.29 19.40
CA TYR A 96 23.16 -15.08 20.67
C TYR A 96 23.37 -16.41 21.40
N PRO A 97 24.48 -16.59 22.14
CA PRO A 97 24.71 -17.78 22.94
C PRO A 97 23.69 -17.91 24.08
N GLU A 98 23.45 -19.12 24.55
CA GLU A 98 22.43 -19.44 25.56
C GLU A 98 22.45 -18.50 26.80
N PRO A 99 23.61 -18.14 27.38
CA PRO A 99 23.62 -17.25 28.54
C PRO A 99 23.01 -15.87 28.26
N LEU A 100 23.24 -15.32 27.06
CA LEU A 100 22.67 -14.04 26.66
C LEU A 100 21.16 -14.15 26.42
N GLN A 101 20.70 -15.27 25.85
CA GLN A 101 19.27 -15.51 25.66
C GLN A 101 18.54 -15.61 27.00
N GLN A 102 19.13 -16.30 27.99
CA GLN A 102 18.57 -16.38 29.35
C GLN A 102 18.50 -15.00 30.00
N GLN A 103 19.52 -14.15 29.80
CA GLN A 103 19.51 -12.77 30.31
C GLN A 103 18.43 -11.91 29.66
N GLU A 104 18.23 -12.03 28.34
CA GLU A 104 17.13 -11.33 27.66
C GLU A 104 15.76 -11.79 28.17
N GLN A 105 15.60 -13.10 28.40
CA GLN A 105 14.36 -13.65 28.94
C GLN A 105 14.09 -13.15 30.35
N ALA A 106 15.11 -13.15 31.23
CA ALA A 106 15.02 -12.59 32.57
C ALA A 106 14.68 -11.08 32.54
N LEU A 107 15.26 -10.32 31.61
CA LEU A 107 14.92 -8.91 31.43
C LEU A 107 13.48 -8.71 30.97
N LYS A 108 12.97 -9.50 30.03
CA LYS A 108 11.57 -9.45 29.59
C LYS A 108 10.61 -9.72 30.75
N GLU A 109 10.94 -10.72 31.58
CA GLU A 109 10.14 -11.05 32.75
C GLU A 109 10.20 -9.95 33.81
N ALA A 110 11.37 -9.39 34.07
CA ALA A 110 11.54 -8.26 34.99
C ALA A 110 10.79 -7.02 34.51
N GLN A 111 10.81 -6.71 33.20
CA GLN A 111 10.03 -5.62 32.61
C GLN A 111 8.53 -5.86 32.77
N ARG A 112 8.05 -7.08 32.46
CA ARG A 112 6.65 -7.45 32.64
C ARG A 112 6.22 -7.31 34.11
N LEU A 113 7.05 -7.76 35.03
CA LEU A 113 6.81 -7.61 36.47
C LEU A 113 6.81 -6.15 36.88
N ALA A 114 7.75 -5.33 36.40
CA ALA A 114 7.81 -3.92 36.74
C ALA A 114 6.54 -3.16 36.31
N VAL A 115 5.98 -3.50 35.15
CA VAL A 115 4.68 -3.00 34.68
C VAL A 115 3.55 -3.51 35.57
N ALA A 116 3.51 -4.81 35.87
CA ALA A 116 2.46 -5.42 36.69
C ALA A 116 2.45 -4.90 38.15
N THR A 117 3.62 -4.58 38.70
CA THR A 117 3.77 -4.06 40.08
C THR A 117 3.66 -2.53 40.15
N GLY A 118 3.48 -1.84 39.01
CA GLY A 118 3.38 -0.39 38.96
C GLY A 118 4.69 0.36 39.23
N THR A 119 5.82 -0.34 39.26
CA THR A 119 7.16 0.28 39.38
C THR A 119 7.66 0.87 38.06
N ALA A 120 7.10 0.43 36.92
CA ALA A 120 7.36 1.04 35.63
C ALA A 120 6.59 2.36 35.48
N THR A 121 7.27 3.42 35.02
CA THR A 121 6.64 4.71 34.72
C THR A 121 6.16 4.74 33.28
N GLU A 122 4.84 4.80 33.07
CA GLU A 122 4.24 4.94 31.75
C GLU A 122 4.30 6.39 31.26
N LYS A 123 4.80 6.61 30.04
CA LYS A 123 4.83 7.92 29.39
C LYS A 123 4.14 7.83 28.04
N HIS A 124 2.98 8.47 27.93
CA HIS A 124 2.29 8.63 26.66
C HIS A 124 2.80 9.89 25.94
N GLY A 125 3.26 9.70 24.69
CA GLY A 125 3.48 10.81 23.77
C GLY A 125 2.16 11.43 23.32
N LYS A 126 2.22 12.63 22.73
CA LYS A 126 1.04 13.29 22.18
C LYS A 126 0.43 12.42 21.07
N ALA A 127 -0.84 12.04 21.23
CA ALA A 127 -1.56 11.31 20.19
C ALA A 127 -1.62 12.14 18.89
N PHE A 128 -1.30 11.51 17.76
CA PHE A 128 -1.35 12.15 16.46
C PHE A 128 -2.00 11.23 15.41
N TRP A 129 -2.76 11.84 14.52
CA TRP A 129 -3.29 11.19 13.32
C TRP A 129 -2.31 11.37 12.18
N THR A 130 -2.08 10.33 11.38
CA THR A 130 -1.29 10.42 10.15
C THR A 130 -2.22 10.36 8.95
N ILE A 131 -2.27 11.43 8.16
CA ILE A 131 -3.01 11.48 6.89
C ILE A 131 -1.98 11.27 5.77
N LYS A 132 -2.15 10.23 4.96
CA LYS A 132 -1.32 9.97 3.77
C LYS A 132 -2.10 10.40 2.52
N PRO A 133 -1.48 11.11 1.55
CA PRO A 133 -2.13 11.42 0.29
C PRO A 133 -2.44 10.12 -0.48
N GLY A 134 -3.65 10.02 -1.01
CA GLY A 134 -4.02 8.97 -1.94
C GLY A 134 -3.11 9.04 -3.16
N ARG A 135 -2.57 7.89 -3.58
CA ARG A 135 -1.71 7.78 -4.77
C ARG A 135 -2.53 8.30 -5.97
N SER A 136 -2.06 9.39 -6.57
CA SER A 136 -2.63 10.03 -7.76
C SER A 136 -2.71 9.09 -8.94
#